data_AF-A0A6I1QV03-F1
#
_entry.id   AF-A0A6I1QV03-F1
#
_cell.length_a   1.000
_cell.length_b   1.000
_cell.length_c   1.000
_cell.angle_alpha   90.00
_cell.angle_beta   90.00
_cell.angle_gamma   90.00
#
_symmetry.space_group_name_H-M   'P 1'
#
loop_
_entity.id
_entity.type
_entity.pdbx_description
1 polymer ?
#
loop_
_entity_poly.entity_id
_entity_poly.type
_entity_poly.pdbx_seq_one_letter_code
_entity_poly.pdbx_strand_id
1 'polypeptide(L)'
;MGNYPDEISAREELGRYIESYNQSRPHQALFNFTPAHVHQLNNNSALLKELNDIKKKTRDRRKAYWVEKQKIDQQALEGGYPGKGQCEIVDPEANTEAVFQNQQPDSHNESPTTKNDSLDPSILSH
;
A
#
# COMPACT_ATOMS: atom_id res chain seq x y z
N MET A 1 -32.27 15.41 28.41
CA MET A 1 -32.79 15.50 27.03
C MET A 1 -31.60 15.82 26.13
N GLY A 2 -31.11 14.83 25.38
CA GLY A 2 -30.02 15.06 24.43
C GLY A 2 -30.54 15.90 23.26
N ASN A 3 -29.92 17.04 23.01
CA ASN A 3 -30.21 17.87 21.84
C ASN A 3 -29.81 17.05 20.60
N TYR A 4 -30.79 16.63 19.81
CA TYR A 4 -30.53 15.94 18.54
C TYR A 4 -29.74 16.87 17.61
N PRO A 5 -28.81 16.35 16.80
CA PRO A 5 -28.09 17.16 15.84
C PRO A 5 -29.08 17.81 14.87
N ASP A 6 -29.00 19.13 14.74
CA ASP A 6 -29.76 19.91 13.77
C ASP A 6 -29.43 19.43 12.35
N GLU A 7 -30.39 19.49 11.43
CA GLU A 7 -30.21 19.10 10.03
C GLU A 7 -29.04 19.85 9.39
N ILE A 8 -28.81 21.09 9.83
CA ILE A 8 -27.67 21.91 9.42
C ILE A 8 -26.35 21.25 9.84
N SER A 9 -26.22 20.82 11.10
CA SER A 9 -25.03 20.14 11.60
C SER A 9 -24.79 18.81 10.89
N ALA A 10 -25.86 18.04 10.61
CA ALA A 10 -25.74 16.80 9.86
C ALA A 10 -25.21 17.05 8.44
N ARG A 11 -25.72 18.09 7.76
CA ARG A 11 -25.27 18.46 6.40
C ARG A 11 -23.81 18.91 6.39
N GLU A 12 -23.39 19.72 7.36
CA GLU A 12 -22.00 20.15 7.48
C GLU A 12 -21.05 18.97 7.67
N GLU A 13 -21.39 18.06 8.59
CA GLU A 13 -20.54 16.91 8.89
C GLU A 13 -20.45 15.94 7.71
N LEU A 14 -21.55 15.70 7.01
CA LEU A 14 -21.56 14.93 5.76
C LEU A 14 -20.70 15.61 4.68
N GLY A 15 -20.77 16.93 4.55
CA GLY A 15 -19.94 17.70 3.62
C GLY A 15 -18.45 17.51 3.91
N ARG A 16 -18.05 17.65 5.19
CA ARG A 16 -16.67 17.43 5.63
C ARG A 16 -16.20 16.00 5.36
N TYR A 17 -17.06 15.02 5.60
CA TYR A 17 -16.74 13.61 5.32
C TYR A 17 -16.50 13.39 3.82
N ILE A 18 -17.39 13.88 2.96
CA ILE A 18 -17.28 13.74 1.50
C ILE A 18 -15.99 14.40 1.00
N GLU A 19 -15.68 15.60 1.48
CA GLU A 19 -14.46 16.32 1.13
C GLU A 19 -13.21 15.52 1.55
N SER A 20 -13.16 15.07 2.81
CA SER A 20 -12.05 14.26 3.32
C SER A 20 -11.84 12.97 2.53
N TYR A 21 -12.94 12.27 2.23
CA TYR A 21 -12.92 11.03 1.46
C TYR A 21 -12.35 11.23 0.05
N ASN A 22 -12.76 12.31 -0.62
CA ASN A 22 -12.39 12.59 -2.00
C ASN A 22 -11.00 13.22 -2.15
N GLN A 23 -10.55 14.02 -1.19
CA GLN A 23 -9.34 14.84 -1.34
C GLN A 23 -8.16 14.34 -0.51
N SER A 24 -8.41 13.76 0.66
CA SER A 24 -7.35 13.48 1.63
C SER A 24 -7.04 11.99 1.80
N ARG A 25 -8.03 11.12 1.61
CA ARG A 25 -7.84 9.69 1.86
C ARG A 25 -7.30 8.97 0.61
N PRO A 26 -6.11 8.36 0.68
CA PRO A 26 -5.66 7.45 -0.37
C PRO A 26 -6.48 6.16 -0.30
N HIS A 27 -7.01 5.69 -1.44
CA HIS A 27 -7.81 4.47 -1.49
C HIS A 27 -7.05 3.31 -2.10
N GLN A 28 -7.03 2.17 -1.42
CA GLN A 28 -6.34 0.97 -1.90
C GLN A 28 -6.89 0.49 -3.25
N ALA A 29 -8.21 0.53 -3.43
CA ALA A 29 -8.88 0.20 -4.69
C ALA A 29 -8.44 1.11 -5.86
N LEU A 30 -7.93 2.30 -5.55
CA LEU A 30 -7.43 3.30 -6.50
C LEU A 30 -5.90 3.40 -6.45
N PHE A 31 -5.20 2.31 -6.09
CA PHE A 31 -3.73 2.27 -5.99
C PHE A 31 -3.12 3.31 -5.04
N ASN A 32 -3.85 3.65 -3.98
CA ASN A 32 -3.54 4.72 -3.02
C ASN A 32 -3.62 6.14 -3.60
N PHE A 33 -4.28 6.32 -4.75
CA PHE A 33 -4.69 7.63 -5.21
C PHE A 33 -5.99 8.07 -4.54
N THR A 34 -6.21 9.38 -4.49
CA THR A 34 -7.45 9.96 -4.02
C THR A 34 -8.52 9.85 -5.13
N PRO A 35 -9.81 9.74 -4.78
CA PRO A 35 -10.87 9.65 -5.79
C PRO A 35 -10.90 10.89 -6.68
N ALA A 36 -10.64 12.08 -6.10
CA ALA A 36 -10.53 13.31 -6.87
C ALA A 36 -9.43 13.25 -7.94
N HIS A 37 -8.24 12.74 -7.59
CA HIS A 37 -7.13 12.61 -8.56
C HIS A 37 -7.47 11.67 -9.70
N VAL A 38 -8.08 10.52 -9.38
CA VAL A 38 -8.51 9.54 -10.39
C VAL A 38 -9.55 10.14 -11.33
N HIS A 39 -10.56 10.83 -10.79
CA HIS A 39 -11.59 11.48 -11.59
C HIS A 39 -11.04 12.65 -12.43
N GLN A 40 -10.09 13.40 -11.90
CA GLN A 40 -9.44 14.50 -12.62
C GLN A 40 -8.64 14.00 -13.82
N LEU A 41 -7.93 12.88 -13.68
CA LEU A 41 -7.17 12.28 -14.78
C LEU A 41 -8.07 11.56 -15.78
N ASN A 42 -9.12 10.88 -15.32
CA ASN A 42 -10.09 10.11 -16.12
C ASN A 42 -9.45 9.19 -17.18
N ASN A 43 -8.22 8.73 -16.92
CA ASN A 43 -7.44 7.91 -17.84
C ASN A 43 -6.63 6.88 -17.06
N ASN A 44 -7.05 5.62 -17.15
CA ASN A 44 -6.45 4.51 -16.41
C ASN A 44 -4.99 4.26 -16.80
N SER A 45 -4.63 4.42 -18.08
CA SER A 45 -3.25 4.21 -18.54
C SER A 45 -2.31 5.30 -18.01
N ALA A 46 -2.77 6.55 -17.95
CA ALA A 46 -2.01 7.64 -17.36
C ALA A 46 -1.76 7.42 -15.86
N LEU A 47 -2.78 7.00 -15.11
CA LEU A 47 -2.67 6.65 -13.69
C LEU A 47 -1.67 5.52 -13.45
N LEU A 48 -1.70 4.46 -14.26
CA LEU A 48 -0.75 3.34 -14.15
C LEU A 48 0.68 3.76 -14.47
N LYS A 49 0.87 4.67 -15.44
CA LYS A 49 2.19 5.23 -15.74
C LYS A 49 2.73 6.02 -14.54
N GLU A 50 1.92 6.91 -13.98
CA GLU A 50 2.28 7.68 -12.78
C GLU A 50 2.64 6.76 -11.60
N LEU A 51 1.83 5.73 -11.35
CA LEU A 51 2.11 4.73 -10.32
C LEU A 51 3.47 4.05 -10.52
N ASN A 52 3.79 3.64 -11.75
CA ASN A 52 5.07 3.01 -12.07
C ASN A 52 6.25 3.97 -11.86
N ASP A 53 6.07 5.25 -12.21
CA ASP A 53 7.09 6.28 -11.99
C ASP A 53 7.35 6.50 -10.48
N ILE A 54 6.29 6.55 -9.67
CA ILE A 54 6.39 6.65 -8.20
C ILE A 54 7.14 5.43 -7.63
N LYS A 55 6.78 4.21 -8.06
CA LYS A 55 7.45 2.98 -7.63
C LYS A 55 8.93 3.00 -7.99
N LYS A 56 9.26 3.41 -9.23
CA LYS A 56 10.65 3.51 -9.70
C LYS A 56 11.46 4.49 -8.85
N LYS A 57 10.97 5.73 -8.71
CA LYS A 57 11.61 6.78 -7.88
C LYS A 57 11.85 6.31 -6.45
N THR A 58 10.87 5.64 -5.85
CA THR A 58 10.97 5.12 -4.48
C THR A 58 12.05 4.05 -4.36
N ARG A 59 12.10 3.11 -5.32
CA ARG A 59 13.15 2.07 -5.36
C ARG A 59 14.54 2.68 -5.52
N ASP A 60 14.68 3.65 -6.42
CA ASP A 60 15.96 4.30 -6.70
C ASP A 60 16.46 5.08 -5.46
N ARG A 61 15.55 5.79 -4.76
CA ARG A 61 15.85 6.47 -3.50
C ARG A 61 16.29 5.51 -2.40
N ARG A 62 15.65 4.34 -2.29
CA ARG A 62 16.04 3.28 -1.35
C ARG A 62 17.42 2.72 -1.67
N LYS A 63 17.73 2.47 -2.94
CA LYS A 63 19.07 2.02 -3.36
C LYS A 63 20.14 3.05 -3.00
N ALA A 64 19.89 4.33 -3.30
CA ALA A 64 20.81 5.41 -2.97
C ALA A 64 21.09 5.51 -1.47
N TYR A 65 20.05 5.43 -0.64
CA TYR A 65 20.17 5.41 0.82
C TYR A 65 21.08 4.27 1.32
N TRP A 66 20.91 3.05 0.82
CA TRP A 66 21.74 1.92 1.24
C TRP A 66 23.20 2.05 0.80
N VAL A 67 23.47 2.57 -0.39
CA VAL A 67 24.83 2.87 -0.86
C VAL A 67 25.49 3.94 0.01
N GLU A 68 24.75 5.00 0.37
CA GLU A 68 25.24 6.04 1.27
C GLU A 68 25.55 5.50 2.66
N LYS A 69 24.65 4.68 3.22
CA LYS A 69 24.84 4.03 4.51
C LYS A 69 26.11 3.15 4.54
N GLN A 70 26.31 2.33 3.51
CA GLN A 70 27.52 1.49 3.41
C GLN A 70 28.82 2.32 3.38
N LYS A 71 28.82 3.48 2.71
CA LYS A 71 29.98 4.37 2.69
C LYS A 71 30.26 4.97 4.07
N ILE A 72 29.22 5.37 4.80
CA ILE A 72 29.33 5.88 6.16
C ILE A 72 29.91 4.80 7.09
N ASP A 73 29.40 3.57 7.00
CA ASP A 73 29.88 2.44 7.80
C ASP A 73 31.36 2.09 7.47
N GLN A 74 31.77 2.20 6.20
CA GLN A 74 33.18 2.01 5.78
C GLN A 74 34.10 3.13 6.28
N GLN A 75 33.68 4.40 6.23
CA GLN A 75 34.46 5.53 6.74
C GLN A 75 34.62 5.49 8.26
N ALA A 76 33.60 5.00 8.99
CA ALA A 76 33.68 4.79 10.43
C ALA A 76 34.71 3.70 10.82
N LEU A 77 34.98 2.72 9.94
CA LEU A 77 36.01 1.70 10.16
C LEU A 77 37.43 2.19 9.84
N GLU A 78 37.60 3.12 8.89
CA GLU A 78 38.91 3.74 8.62
C GLU A 78 39.33 4.75 9.70
N GLY A 79 38.37 5.30 10.46
CA GLY A 79 38.61 6.06 11.69
C GLY A 79 38.84 5.13 12.90
N GLY A 80 40.01 4.50 12.94
CA GLY A 80 40.33 3.39 13.84
C GLY A 80 39.91 3.54 15.32
N TYR A 81 39.20 2.52 15.81
CA TYR A 81 39.32 2.00 17.18
C TYR A 81 39.81 0.55 17.11
N PRO A 82 40.87 0.15 17.83
CA PRO A 82 41.36 -1.22 17.78
C PRO A 82 40.50 -2.08 18.72
N GLY A 83 39.61 -2.91 18.17
CA GLY A 83 38.76 -3.75 19.01
C GLY A 83 37.85 -4.72 18.27
N LYS A 84 38.43 -5.81 17.77
CA LYS A 84 37.85 -7.16 17.53
C LYS A 84 36.37 -7.29 17.12
N GLY A 85 36.16 -7.84 15.93
CA GLY A 85 34.99 -8.64 15.59
C GLY A 85 34.83 -8.75 14.08
N GLN A 86 35.08 -9.92 13.51
CA GLN A 86 34.81 -10.18 12.10
C GLN A 86 33.29 -10.02 11.86
N CYS A 87 32.88 -8.96 11.17
CA CYS A 87 31.56 -8.91 10.56
C CYS A 87 31.67 -9.67 9.23
N GLU A 88 31.21 -10.92 9.20
CA GLU A 88 30.99 -11.62 7.94
C GLU A 88 30.04 -10.77 7.08
N ILE A 89 30.55 -10.28 5.96
CA ILE A 89 29.77 -9.60 4.95
C ILE A 89 28.91 -10.69 4.30
N VAL A 90 27.67 -10.83 4.77
CA VAL A 90 26.70 -11.70 4.12
C VAL A 90 26.27 -11.00 2.83
N ASP A 91 26.57 -11.63 1.70
CA ASP A 91 26.21 -11.16 0.37
C ASP A 91 24.68 -11.00 0.27
N PRO A 92 24.14 -9.78 0.02
CA PRO A 92 22.70 -9.57 -0.08
C PRO A 92 22.04 -10.36 -1.21
N GLU A 93 22.81 -10.77 -2.22
CA GLU A 93 22.29 -11.46 -3.40
C GLU A 93 21.91 -12.92 -3.09
N ALA A 94 22.60 -13.57 -2.14
CA ALA A 94 22.36 -14.96 -1.73
C ALA A 94 20.98 -15.20 -1.09
N ASN A 95 20.34 -14.15 -0.55
CA ASN A 95 19.01 -14.25 0.07
C ASN A 95 17.88 -14.27 -0.98
N THR A 96 18.06 -13.59 -2.11
CA THR A 96 16.93 -13.31 -3.02
C THR A 96 16.42 -14.55 -3.74
N GLU A 97 17.31 -15.49 -4.07
CA GLU A 97 16.91 -16.77 -4.69
C GLU A 97 16.17 -17.70 -3.71
N ALA A 98 16.57 -17.70 -2.43
CA ALA A 98 15.93 -18.53 -1.40
C ALA A 98 14.54 -18.02 -0.99
N VAL A 99 14.29 -16.71 -1.07
CA VAL A 99 12.97 -16.14 -0.75
C VAL A 99 11.96 -16.37 -1.88
N PHE A 100 12.39 -16.41 -3.14
CA PHE A 100 11.49 -16.70 -4.27
C PHE A 100 11.03 -18.16 -4.34
N GLN A 101 11.83 -19.12 -3.86
CA GLN A 101 11.46 -20.54 -3.86
C GLN A 101 10.55 -20.95 -2.68
N ASN A 102 10.51 -20.13 -1.61
CA ASN A 102 9.70 -20.39 -0.41
C ASN A 102 8.41 -19.56 -0.33
N GLN A 103 8.11 -18.71 -1.31
CA GLN A 103 6.75 -18.20 -1.46
C GLN A 103 5.90 -19.32 -2.05
N GLN A 104 5.19 -20.03 -1.17
CA GLN A 104 4.02 -20.77 -1.61
C GLN A 104 3.11 -19.79 -2.37
N PRO A 105 2.52 -20.20 -3.50
CA PRO A 105 1.43 -19.43 -4.06
C PRO A 105 0.32 -19.39 -3.01
N ASP A 106 0.00 -18.22 -2.46
CA ASP A 106 -1.25 -17.99 -1.75
C ASP A 106 -2.39 -18.07 -2.78
N SER A 107 -2.62 -19.26 -3.31
CA SER A 107 -3.82 -19.66 -4.01
C SER A 107 -4.65 -20.47 -3.04
N HIS A 108 -5.51 -19.79 -2.28
CA HIS A 108 -6.88 -20.20 -1.97
C HIS A 108 -7.47 -19.16 -0.99
N ASN A 109 -7.88 -18.01 -1.52
CA ASN A 109 -8.93 -17.23 -0.86
C ASN A 109 -10.26 -17.90 -1.17
N GLU A 110 -10.52 -19.07 -0.57
CA GLU A 110 -11.88 -19.56 -0.47
C GLU A 110 -12.63 -18.62 0.47
N SER A 111 -13.50 -17.81 -0.11
CA SER A 111 -14.52 -17.12 0.65
C SER A 111 -15.38 -18.18 1.34
N PRO A 112 -15.69 -18.07 2.64
CA PRO A 112 -16.60 -19.00 3.28
C PRO A 112 -17.96 -18.88 2.58
N THR A 113 -18.37 -19.94 1.89
CA THR A 113 -19.70 -20.09 1.30
C THR A 113 -20.73 -20.00 2.43
N THR A 114 -21.32 -18.83 2.63
CA THR A 114 -22.48 -18.69 3.50
C THR A 114 -23.63 -19.42 2.82
N LYS A 115 -24.24 -20.41 3.51
CA LYS A 115 -25.36 -21.23 3.03
C LYS A 115 -26.69 -20.46 2.84
N ASN A 116 -26.63 -19.16 2.57
CA ASN A 116 -27.81 -18.29 2.52
C ASN A 116 -28.29 -17.97 1.09
N ASP A 117 -27.59 -18.44 0.05
CA ASP A 117 -27.98 -18.21 -1.35
C ASP A 117 -28.83 -19.35 -1.95
N SER A 118 -29.64 -20.04 -1.13
CA SER A 118 -30.72 -20.87 -1.64
C SER A 118 -31.94 -19.99 -1.91
N LEU A 119 -31.91 -19.25 -3.02
CA LEU A 119 -33.11 -18.63 -3.56
C LEU A 119 -34.04 -19.75 -4.08
N ASP A 120 -35.16 -19.93 -3.41
CA ASP A 120 -36.24 -20.82 -3.81
C ASP A 120 -36.80 -20.33 -5.17
N PRO A 121 -36.66 -21.08 -6.28
CA PRO A 121 -37.08 -20.60 -7.60
C PRO A 121 -38.62 -20.64 -7.80
N SER A 122 -39.41 -20.90 -6.77
CA SER A 122 -40.87 -21.13 -6.89
C SER A 122 -41.75 -19.87 -6.80
N ILE A 123 -41.18 -18.64 -6.77
CA ILE A 123 -41.98 -17.41 -6.62
C ILE A 123 -42.19 -16.66 -7.96
N LEU A 124 -41.72 -17.20 -9.10
CA LEU A 124 -42.05 -16.67 -10.43
C LEU A 124 -42.81 -17.70 -11.27
N SER A 125 -44.08 -17.93 -10.93
CA SER A 125 -45.07 -18.35 -11.92
C SER A 125 -46.22 -17.35 -11.86
N HIS A 126 -46.26 -16.46 -12.84
CA HIS A 126 -47.49 -15.78 -13.24
C HIS A 126 -48.40 -16.74 -14.00
#